data_AF-A0A935S392-F1
#
_entry.id   AF-A0A935S392-F1
#
_cell.length_a   1.000
_cell.length_b   1.000
_cell.length_c   1.000
_cell.angle_alpha   90.00
_cell.angle_beta   90.00
_cell.angle_gamma   90.00
#
_symmetry.space_group_name_H-M   'P 1'
#
loop_
_entity.id
_entity.type
_entity.pdbx_description
1 polymer ?
#
loop_
_entity_poly.entity_id
_entity_poly.type
_entity_poly.pdbx_seq_one_letter_code
_entity_poly.pdbx_strand_id
1 'polypeptide(L)'
;MCSITILGAQTVQDCKKRFDSYLNFKGSLNNLVRFDKESITIYNSKGQKEFTAYQKEIPMLAEVFENYDTKTATKFYKNKSSKKLSKQQRDSIRIYLDVPKGNREKIEALPLNGIKVAIDAGHLASSFTEAMNEQKFLYFLRDSLKSTLDTVKIYEADLTYKTSLILKEMLEGRAQMYF
;
A
#
# COMPACT_ATOMS: atom_id res chain seq x y z
N MET A 1 -25.49 17.72 -8.58
CA MET A 1 -24.35 18.25 -7.81
C MET A 1 -23.62 17.06 -7.20
N CYS A 2 -22.47 16.70 -7.75
CA CYS A 2 -21.69 15.56 -7.25
C CYS A 2 -20.85 16.06 -6.07
N SER A 3 -21.23 15.67 -4.86
CA SER A 3 -20.48 16.01 -3.64
C SER A 3 -19.11 15.34 -3.71
N ILE A 4 -18.06 16.14 -3.87
CA ILE A 4 -16.69 15.71 -3.65
C ILE A 4 -16.59 15.36 -2.17
N THR A 5 -16.62 14.06 -1.85
CA THR A 5 -16.29 13.57 -0.52
C THR A 5 -14.83 13.92 -0.28
N ILE A 6 -14.58 15.01 0.45
CA ILE A 6 -13.27 15.31 1.00
C ILE A 6 -12.92 14.09 1.86
N LEU A 7 -12.04 13.21 1.37
CA LEU A 7 -11.41 12.18 2.17
C LEU A 7 -10.78 12.90 3.35
N GLY A 8 -11.45 12.86 4.50
CA GLY A 8 -11.07 13.58 5.70
C GLY A 8 -9.61 13.28 6.01
N ALA A 9 -8.83 14.35 6.21
CA ALA A 9 -7.45 14.30 6.66
C ALA A 9 -7.27 13.21 7.73
N GLN A 10 -6.58 12.12 7.39
CA GLN A 10 -6.41 10.98 8.30
C GLN A 10 -5.68 11.45 9.56
N THR A 11 -6.23 11.12 10.74
CA THR A 11 -5.52 11.37 11.99
C THR A 11 -4.56 10.23 12.32
N VAL A 12 -3.57 10.48 13.20
CA VAL A 12 -2.69 9.42 13.74
C VAL A 12 -3.53 8.29 14.33
N GLN A 13 -4.66 8.61 14.96
CA GLN A 13 -5.56 7.60 15.54
C GLN A 13 -6.28 6.78 14.46
N ASP A 14 -6.68 7.40 13.34
CA ASP A 14 -7.27 6.68 12.22
C ASP A 14 -6.25 5.76 11.56
N CYS A 15 -5.01 6.24 11.38
CA CYS A 15 -3.90 5.42 10.92
C CYS A 15 -3.63 4.26 11.88
N LYS A 16 -3.70 4.50 13.20
CA LYS A 16 -3.53 3.45 14.21
C LYS A 16 -4.60 2.38 14.10
N LYS A 17 -5.88 2.78 13.99
CA LYS A 17 -6.99 1.83 13.81
C LYS A 17 -6.78 0.97 12.58
N ARG A 18 -6.42 1.58 11.44
CA ARG A 18 -6.15 0.83 10.19
C ARG A 18 -4.93 -0.07 10.31
N PHE A 19 -3.88 0.41 10.97
CA PHE A 19 -2.68 -0.38 11.23
C PHE A 19 -3.01 -1.62 12.05
N ASP A 20 -3.73 -1.45 13.17
CA ASP A 20 -4.13 -2.56 14.05
C ASP A 20 -5.07 -3.54 13.34
N SER A 21 -5.96 -3.05 12.47
CA SER A 21 -6.93 -3.90 11.75
C SER A 21 -6.36 -4.67 10.57
N TYR A 22 -5.45 -4.07 9.79
CA TYR A 22 -5.09 -4.58 8.46
C TYR A 22 -3.60 -4.83 8.25
N LEU A 23 -2.72 -4.12 8.96
CA LEU A 23 -1.27 -4.13 8.68
C LEU A 23 -0.48 -4.89 9.75
N ASN A 24 -0.88 -4.77 11.01
CA ASN A 24 -0.14 -5.32 12.15
C ASN A 24 -0.58 -6.74 12.50
N PHE A 25 -0.33 -7.67 11.58
CA PHE A 25 -0.74 -9.06 11.76
C PHE A 25 -0.14 -9.68 13.04
N LYS A 26 -1.01 -9.97 14.01
CA LYS A 26 -0.65 -10.53 15.34
C LYS A 26 0.46 -9.75 16.06
N GLY A 27 0.56 -8.43 15.84
CA GLY A 27 1.58 -7.62 16.50
C GLY A 27 3.00 -7.75 15.92
N SER A 28 3.15 -8.35 14.73
CA SER A 28 4.45 -8.54 14.07
C SER A 28 5.23 -7.24 13.85
N LEU A 29 4.53 -6.10 13.78
CA LEU A 29 5.11 -4.78 13.54
C LEU A 29 5.22 -3.94 14.83
N ASN A 30 4.88 -4.46 16.01
CA ASN A 30 4.90 -3.70 17.27
C ASN A 30 6.27 -3.10 17.60
N ASN A 31 7.35 -3.75 17.20
CA ASN A 31 8.72 -3.28 17.42
C ASN A 31 9.21 -2.32 16.33
N LEU A 32 8.49 -2.24 15.20
CA LEU A 32 8.87 -1.47 14.03
C LEU A 32 8.02 -0.22 13.85
N VAL A 33 6.80 -0.18 14.36
CA VAL A 33 5.91 0.98 14.22
C VAL A 33 5.35 1.36 15.58
N ARG A 34 5.58 2.62 15.96
CA ARG A 34 5.08 3.22 17.20
C ARG A 34 4.13 4.36 16.89
N PHE A 35 2.98 4.35 17.54
CA PHE A 35 2.01 5.43 17.51
C PHE A 35 2.10 6.22 18.83
N ASP A 36 2.43 7.51 18.73
CA ASP A 36 2.34 8.46 19.82
C ASP A 36 1.16 9.43 19.55
N LYS A 37 0.80 10.29 20.51
CA LYS A 37 -0.38 11.18 20.40
C LYS A 37 -0.41 12.03 19.12
N GLU A 38 0.74 12.50 18.65
CA GLU A 38 0.85 13.39 17.49
C GLU A 38 1.77 12.86 16.39
N SER A 39 2.20 11.59 16.45
CA SER A 39 3.11 11.05 15.45
C SER A 39 3.06 9.54 15.29
N ILE A 40 3.45 9.08 14.10
CA ILE A 40 3.71 7.68 13.77
C ILE A 40 5.21 7.57 13.48
N THR A 41 5.93 6.74 14.22
CA THR A 41 7.37 6.52 14.02
C THR A 41 7.62 5.10 13.55
N ILE A 42 8.38 4.97 12.47
CA ILE A 42 8.88 3.72 11.91
C ILE A 42 10.34 3.56 12.31
N TYR A 43 10.69 2.37 12.81
CA TYR A 43 12.03 1.99 13.22
C TYR A 43 12.61 0.99 12.24
N ASN A 44 13.92 1.07 12.02
CA ASN A 44 14.64 0.05 11.27
C ASN A 44 14.93 -1.18 12.14
N SER A 45 15.51 -2.22 11.54
CA SER A 45 15.91 -3.46 12.23
C SER A 45 16.93 -3.26 13.36
N LYS A 46 17.60 -2.10 13.41
CA LYS A 46 18.55 -1.72 14.47
C LYS A 46 17.90 -0.90 15.59
N GLY A 47 16.57 -0.71 15.56
CA GLY A 47 15.82 0.08 16.55
C GLY A 47 16.01 1.59 16.42
N GLN A 48 16.58 2.08 15.31
CA GLN A 48 16.76 3.51 15.06
C GLN A 48 15.55 4.07 14.30
N LYS A 49 15.19 5.33 14.57
CA LYS A 49 14.10 6.01 13.87
C LYS A 49 14.45 6.17 12.39
N GLU A 50 13.70 5.50 11.53
CA GLU A 50 13.83 5.59 10.09
C GLU A 50 13.00 6.76 9.54
N PHE A 51 11.74 6.83 9.99
CA PHE A 51 10.78 7.81 9.53
C PHE A 51 9.79 8.19 10.62
N THR A 52 9.40 9.46 10.68
CA THR A 52 8.36 9.91 11.62
C THR A 52 7.34 10.78 10.90
N ALA A 53 6.10 10.35 10.79
CA ALA A 53 4.98 11.15 10.28
C ALA A 53 4.30 11.89 11.44
N TYR A 54 4.29 13.22 11.42
CA TYR A 54 3.57 14.01 12.43
C TYR A 54 2.13 14.27 12.00
N GLN A 55 1.21 14.41 12.95
CA GLN A 55 -0.23 14.61 12.73
C GLN A 55 -0.54 15.68 11.67
N LYS A 56 0.16 16.83 11.72
CA LYS A 56 -0.04 17.95 10.79
C LYS A 56 0.55 17.71 9.39
N GLU A 57 1.35 16.65 9.23
CA GLU A 57 1.96 16.25 7.97
C GLU A 57 1.18 15.15 7.26
N ILE A 58 0.42 14.32 7.99
CA ILE A 58 -0.25 13.13 7.43
C ILE A 58 -1.04 13.44 6.15
N PRO A 59 -1.85 14.52 6.06
CA PRO A 59 -2.60 14.81 4.84
C PRO A 59 -1.68 15.08 3.65
N MET A 60 -0.65 15.90 3.84
CA MET A 60 0.35 16.19 2.81
C MET A 60 1.16 14.95 2.44
N LEU A 61 1.52 14.10 3.41
CA LEU A 61 2.25 12.86 3.13
C LEU A 61 1.42 11.90 2.27
N ALA A 62 0.11 11.79 2.54
CA ALA A 62 -0.80 11.01 1.70
C ALA A 62 -0.82 11.56 0.27
N GLU A 63 -1.00 12.87 0.11
CA GLU A 63 -0.95 13.54 -1.21
C GLU A 63 0.39 13.29 -1.93
N VAL A 64 1.52 13.37 -1.22
CA VAL A 64 2.86 13.09 -1.77
C VAL A 64 2.95 11.65 -2.28
N PHE A 65 2.60 10.66 -1.46
CA PHE A 65 2.75 9.25 -1.83
C PHE A 65 1.72 8.77 -2.86
N GLU A 66 0.57 9.42 -2.97
CA GLU A 66 -0.41 9.16 -4.03
C GLU A 66 0.01 9.74 -5.38
N ASN A 67 0.75 10.87 -5.39
CA ASN A 67 1.03 11.61 -6.63
C ASN A 67 2.47 11.45 -7.16
N TYR A 68 3.44 11.18 -6.29
CA TYR A 68 4.83 11.01 -6.70
C TYR A 68 5.06 9.64 -7.33
N ASP A 69 5.93 9.58 -8.34
CA ASP A 69 6.46 8.31 -8.81
C ASP A 69 7.35 7.68 -7.73
N THR A 70 7.59 6.37 -7.84
CA THR A 70 8.34 5.59 -6.84
C THR A 70 9.74 6.16 -6.54
N LYS A 71 10.46 6.68 -7.55
CA LYS A 71 11.81 7.22 -7.34
C LYS A 71 11.74 8.52 -6.54
N THR A 72 10.82 9.41 -6.89
CA THR A 72 10.63 10.68 -6.19
C THR A 72 10.09 10.47 -4.78
N ALA A 73 9.13 9.58 -4.58
CA ALA A 73 8.60 9.19 -3.27
C ALA A 73 9.71 8.62 -2.37
N THR A 74 10.58 7.76 -2.91
CA THR A 74 11.71 7.19 -2.18
C THR A 74 12.70 8.28 -1.74
N LYS A 75 13.03 9.21 -2.65
CA LYS A 75 13.92 10.33 -2.34
C LYS A 75 13.33 11.23 -1.25
N PHE A 76 12.04 11.54 -1.36
CA PHE A 76 11.32 12.31 -0.34
C PHE A 76 11.35 11.61 1.02
N TYR A 77 11.01 10.33 1.06
CA TYR A 77 11.02 9.52 2.28
C TYR A 77 12.38 9.55 2.98
N LYS A 78 13.46 9.31 2.23
CA LYS A 78 14.84 9.35 2.74
C LYS A 78 15.25 10.74 3.25
N ASN A 79 14.93 11.79 2.50
CA ASN A 79 15.34 13.15 2.86
C ASN A 79 14.60 13.67 4.10
N LYS A 80 13.31 13.37 4.21
CA LYS A 80 12.49 13.77 5.34
C LYS A 80 12.85 12.98 6.59
N SER A 81 12.96 11.65 6.48
CA SER A 81 13.30 10.74 7.58
C SER A 81 12.44 11.03 8.83
N SER A 82 13.07 11.27 10.00
CA SER A 82 12.40 11.55 11.28
C SER A 82 12.22 13.05 11.57
N LYS A 83 12.63 13.93 10.64
CA LYS A 83 12.56 15.39 10.83
C LYS A 83 11.12 15.89 10.68
N LYS A 84 10.73 16.79 11.58
CA LYS A 84 9.44 17.50 11.51
C LYS A 84 9.55 18.65 10.52
N LEU A 85 8.63 18.71 9.57
CA LEU A 85 8.56 19.78 8.58
C LEU A 85 7.93 21.03 9.20
N SER A 86 8.51 22.19 8.91
CA SER A 86 7.93 23.49 9.25
C SER A 86 6.65 23.74 8.44
N LYS A 87 5.83 24.70 8.86
CA LYS A 87 4.63 25.09 8.09
C LYS A 87 5.01 25.51 6.67
N GLN A 88 6.02 26.37 6.54
CA GLN A 88 6.53 26.82 5.26
C GLN A 88 6.99 25.66 4.38
N GLN A 89 7.70 24.66 4.93
CA GLN A 89 8.12 23.49 4.16
C GLN A 89 6.94 22.67 3.66
N ARG A 90 5.92 22.45 4.51
CA ARG A 90 4.70 21.74 4.11
C ARG A 90 3.94 22.50 3.01
N ASP A 91 3.81 23.81 3.16
CA ASP A 91 3.11 24.66 2.20
C ASP A 91 3.87 24.69 0.86
N SER A 92 5.20 24.78 0.88
CA SER A 92 6.04 24.67 -0.34
C SER A 92 5.84 23.34 -1.06
N ILE A 93 5.86 22.21 -0.33
CA ILE A 93 5.64 20.88 -0.94
C ILE A 93 4.26 20.80 -1.59
N ARG A 94 3.23 21.35 -0.93
CA ARG A 94 1.86 21.40 -1.49
C ARG A 94 1.76 22.25 -2.74
N ILE A 95 2.42 23.41 -2.79
CA ILE A 95 2.46 24.22 -4.01
C ILE A 95 3.05 23.43 -5.17
N TYR A 96 4.11 22.63 -4.95
CA TYR A 96 4.67 21.75 -5.97
C TYR A 96 3.75 20.58 -6.37
N LEU A 97 2.86 20.12 -5.47
CA LEU A 97 1.81 19.15 -5.78
C LEU A 97 0.65 19.77 -6.57
N ASP A 98 0.33 21.03 -6.27
CA ASP A 98 -0.74 21.82 -6.91
C ASP A 98 -0.32 22.44 -8.25
N VAL A 99 0.97 22.38 -8.63
CA VAL A 99 1.37 22.63 -10.02
C VAL A 99 0.60 21.61 -10.86
N PRO A 100 -0.36 22.06 -11.71
CA PRO A 100 -1.09 21.16 -12.57
C PRO A 100 -0.02 20.39 -13.32
N LYS A 101 -0.03 19.05 -13.20
CA LYS A 101 0.81 18.15 -13.99
C LYS A 101 0.89 18.75 -15.39
N GLY A 102 1.98 19.45 -15.72
CA GLY A 102 2.13 20.09 -17.01
C GLY A 102 1.92 18.97 -18.02
N ASN A 103 0.78 19.01 -18.71
CA ASN A 103 0.28 17.97 -19.60
C ASN A 103 0.83 16.57 -19.28
N ARG A 104 0.57 16.03 -18.08
CA ARG A 104 0.21 14.61 -18.13
C ARG A 104 -1.13 14.69 -18.82
N GLU A 105 -1.14 14.53 -20.15
CA GLU A 105 -2.34 14.14 -20.85
C GLU A 105 -3.03 13.20 -19.88
N LYS A 106 -4.26 13.52 -19.47
CA LYS A 106 -5.15 12.43 -19.10
C LYS A 106 -4.97 11.53 -20.31
N ILE A 107 -4.26 10.42 -20.14
CA ILE A 107 -4.42 9.30 -21.02
C ILE A 107 -5.89 9.03 -20.78
N GLU A 108 -6.75 9.66 -21.60
CA GLU A 108 -8.13 9.25 -21.71
C GLU A 108 -7.98 7.75 -21.87
N ALA A 109 -8.45 7.01 -20.87
CA ALA A 109 -8.25 5.58 -20.84
C ALA A 109 -8.77 5.10 -22.19
N LEU A 110 -7.85 4.76 -23.08
CA LEU A 110 -8.21 4.43 -24.45
C LEU A 110 -9.21 3.30 -24.29
N PRO A 111 -10.36 3.38 -24.98
CA PRO A 111 -11.38 2.36 -24.85
C PRO A 111 -10.68 1.01 -25.07
N LEU A 112 -10.68 0.21 -24.02
CA LEU A 112 -10.01 -1.08 -23.99
C LEU A 112 -10.74 -2.12 -24.88
N ASN A 113 -11.85 -1.71 -25.50
CA ASN A 113 -12.65 -2.50 -26.42
C ASN A 113 -11.82 -2.93 -27.64
N GLY A 114 -11.84 -4.23 -27.95
CA GLY A 114 -11.12 -4.82 -29.08
C GLY A 114 -9.62 -5.10 -28.84
N ILE A 115 -9.08 -4.76 -27.68
CA ILE A 115 -7.70 -5.10 -27.30
C ILE A 115 -7.69 -6.51 -26.66
N LYS A 116 -6.78 -7.36 -27.13
CA LYS A 116 -6.52 -8.67 -26.51
C LYS A 116 -5.42 -8.52 -25.46
N VAL A 117 -5.68 -8.99 -24.25
CA VAL A 117 -4.72 -8.93 -23.13
C VAL A 117 -4.42 -10.34 -22.68
N ALA A 118 -3.15 -10.73 -22.70
CA ALA A 118 -2.72 -11.97 -22.05
C ALA A 118 -2.43 -11.67 -20.57
N ILE A 119 -3.09 -12.37 -19.66
CA ILE A 119 -2.77 -12.33 -18.23
C ILE A 119 -2.01 -13.60 -17.88
N ASP A 120 -0.76 -13.45 -17.49
CA ASP A 120 0.07 -14.56 -17.03
C ASP A 120 0.02 -14.62 -15.50
N ALA A 121 -0.61 -15.66 -14.96
CA ALA A 121 -0.51 -15.98 -13.54
C ALA A 121 0.84 -16.64 -13.30
N GLY A 122 1.82 -15.83 -12.90
CA GLY A 122 3.17 -16.33 -12.60
C GLY A 122 3.15 -17.44 -11.55
N HIS A 123 4.06 -18.41 -11.72
CA HIS A 123 4.25 -19.59 -10.87
C HIS A 123 3.03 -20.53 -10.83
N LEU A 124 3.13 -21.66 -11.53
CA LEU A 124 2.20 -22.79 -11.42
C LEU A 124 2.73 -23.78 -10.37
N ALA A 125 2.92 -23.33 -9.12
CA ALA A 125 3.21 -24.29 -8.05
C ALA A 125 1.96 -25.15 -7.85
N SER A 126 2.01 -26.37 -8.37
CA SER A 126 0.89 -27.32 -8.42
C SER A 126 0.61 -27.94 -7.04
N SER A 127 1.51 -27.71 -6.06
CA SER A 127 1.38 -28.22 -4.69
C SER A 127 2.05 -27.32 -3.66
N PHE A 128 1.60 -27.42 -2.40
CA PHE A 128 2.23 -26.76 -1.25
C PHE A 128 3.70 -27.17 -1.06
N THR A 129 4.05 -28.41 -1.41
CA THR A 129 5.42 -28.94 -1.34
C THR A 129 6.35 -28.20 -2.30
N GLU A 130 5.87 -27.89 -3.51
CA GLU A 130 6.62 -27.14 -4.51
C GLU A 130 6.83 -25.69 -4.08
N ALA A 131 5.79 -25.04 -3.56
CA ALA A 131 5.90 -23.69 -2.98
C ALA A 131 6.86 -23.62 -1.79
N MET A 132 6.94 -24.69 -0.98
CA MET A 132 7.90 -24.80 0.12
C MET A 132 9.35 -24.90 -0.37
N ASN A 133 9.58 -25.69 -1.42
CA ASN A 133 10.90 -25.81 -2.05
C ASN A 133 11.37 -24.50 -2.68
N GLU A 134 10.46 -23.74 -3.27
CA GLU A 134 10.75 -22.42 -3.86
C GLU A 134 10.77 -21.28 -2.83
N GLN A 135 10.50 -21.55 -1.55
CA GLN A 135 10.36 -20.55 -0.47
C GLN A 135 9.31 -19.45 -0.76
N LYS A 136 8.31 -19.76 -1.59
CA LYS A 136 7.28 -18.83 -2.07
C LYS A 136 5.93 -19.07 -1.40
N PHE A 137 5.94 -19.07 -0.08
CA PHE A 137 4.76 -19.36 0.73
C PHE A 137 4.74 -18.55 2.02
N LEU A 138 3.53 -18.25 2.47
CA LEU A 138 3.24 -17.76 3.81
C LEU A 138 2.54 -18.87 4.58
N TYR A 139 3.18 -19.30 5.66
CA TYR A 139 2.62 -20.31 6.56
C TYR A 139 2.49 -19.74 7.96
N PHE A 140 1.24 -19.51 8.38
CA PHE A 140 0.94 -19.03 9.71
C PHE A 140 0.56 -20.22 10.59
N LEU A 141 1.52 -20.67 11.40
CA LEU A 141 1.29 -21.68 12.41
C LEU A 141 0.22 -21.23 13.42
N ARG A 142 -0.55 -22.20 13.89
CA ARG A 142 -1.53 -22.02 14.96
C ARG A 142 -0.84 -21.45 16.20
N ASP A 143 -1.46 -20.46 16.80
CA ASP A 143 -1.10 -20.01 18.14
C ASP A 143 -1.78 -20.96 19.13
N SER A 144 -1.01 -21.78 19.85
CA SER A 144 -1.57 -22.74 20.81
C SER A 144 -2.25 -22.08 22.01
N LEU A 145 -2.03 -20.78 22.22
CA LEU A 145 -2.50 -20.03 23.39
C LEU A 145 -3.83 -19.28 23.16
N LYS A 146 -4.25 -19.12 21.90
CA LYS A 146 -5.53 -18.48 21.56
C LYS A 146 -6.32 -19.46 20.71
N SER A 147 -7.55 -19.77 21.12
CA SER A 147 -8.45 -20.72 20.47
C SER A 147 -8.94 -20.29 19.07
N THR A 148 -8.08 -19.74 18.22
CA THR A 148 -8.35 -19.53 16.80
C THR A 148 -8.05 -20.81 16.03
N LEU A 149 -9.05 -21.29 15.30
CA LEU A 149 -9.07 -22.61 14.67
C LEU A 149 -8.26 -22.68 13.37
N ASP A 150 -7.96 -21.54 12.73
CA ASP A 150 -7.52 -21.56 11.34
C ASP A 150 -6.01 -21.43 11.19
N THR A 151 -5.43 -22.45 10.56
CA THR A 151 -4.08 -22.38 9.99
C THR A 151 -4.19 -21.73 8.62
N VAL A 152 -3.48 -20.62 8.41
CA VAL A 152 -3.49 -19.95 7.10
C VAL A 152 -2.26 -20.40 6.32
N LYS A 153 -2.51 -21.06 5.18
CA LYS A 153 -1.48 -21.41 4.20
C LYS A 153 -1.79 -20.63 2.92
N ILE A 154 -0.89 -19.75 2.52
CA ILE A 154 -0.97 -19.02 1.25
C ILE A 154 0.33 -19.31 0.50
N TYR A 155 0.26 -19.58 -0.79
CA TYR A 155 1.45 -19.68 -1.63
C TYR A 155 1.27 -18.83 -2.87
N GLU A 156 2.38 -18.35 -3.41
CA GLU A 156 2.39 -17.31 -4.46
C GLU A 156 1.50 -17.69 -5.65
N ALA A 157 1.55 -18.95 -6.10
CA ALA A 157 0.75 -19.44 -7.22
C ALA A 157 -0.77 -19.26 -7.03
N ASP A 158 -1.31 -19.51 -5.83
CA ASP A 158 -2.74 -19.33 -5.56
C ASP A 158 -3.11 -17.84 -5.52
N LEU A 159 -2.20 -17.01 -5.00
CA LEU A 159 -2.39 -15.56 -4.95
C LEU A 159 -2.33 -14.95 -6.35
N THR A 160 -1.33 -15.30 -7.16
CA THR A 160 -1.16 -14.81 -8.54
C THR A 160 -2.32 -15.27 -9.40
N TYR A 161 -2.75 -16.52 -9.29
CA TYR A 161 -3.92 -17.04 -9.99
C TYR A 161 -5.21 -16.29 -9.65
N LYS A 162 -5.52 -16.14 -8.35
CA LYS A 162 -6.72 -15.40 -7.91
C LYS A 162 -6.68 -13.93 -8.32
N THR A 163 -5.51 -13.30 -8.24
CA THR A 163 -5.32 -11.92 -8.68
C THR A 163 -5.55 -11.80 -10.19
N SER A 164 -5.03 -12.74 -10.98
CA SER A 164 -5.24 -12.81 -12.42
C SER A 164 -6.72 -12.99 -12.78
N LEU A 165 -7.48 -13.80 -12.04
CA LEU A 165 -8.92 -13.96 -12.22
C LEU A 165 -9.68 -12.66 -11.92
N ILE A 166 -9.40 -12.01 -10.80
CA ILE A 166 -10.03 -10.73 -10.45
C ILE A 166 -9.70 -9.67 -11.49
N LEU A 167 -8.44 -9.61 -11.94
CA LEU A 167 -8.01 -8.68 -12.99
C LEU A 167 -8.74 -8.93 -14.30
N LYS A 168 -8.90 -10.20 -14.69
CA LYS A 168 -9.70 -10.60 -15.85
C LYS A 168 -11.14 -10.08 -15.70
N GLU A 169 -11.82 -10.38 -14.60
CA GLU A 169 -13.20 -9.94 -14.36
C GLU A 169 -13.34 -8.40 -14.39
N MET A 170 -12.37 -7.69 -13.82
CA MET A 170 -12.33 -6.23 -13.86
C MET A 170 -12.18 -5.68 -15.28
N LEU A 171 -11.37 -6.33 -16.11
CA LEU A 171 -11.17 -5.95 -17.51
C LEU A 171 -12.39 -6.32 -18.36
N GLU A 172 -13.01 -7.48 -18.18
CA GLU A 172 -14.26 -7.84 -18.87
C GLU A 172 -15.41 -6.91 -18.47
N GLY A 173 -15.59 -6.66 -17.17
CA GLY A 173 -16.70 -5.87 -16.62
C GLY A 173 -16.59 -4.37 -16.86
N ARG A 174 -15.36 -3.80 -16.90
CA ARG A 174 -15.16 -2.36 -17.18
C ARG A 174 -14.97 -2.04 -18.66
N ALA A 175 -14.53 -3.00 -19.48
CA ALA A 175 -14.06 -2.71 -20.83
C ALA A 175 -14.65 -3.56 -21.96
N GLN A 176 -15.54 -4.54 -21.69
CA GLN A 176 -16.04 -5.46 -22.72
C GLN A 176 -14.90 -6.11 -23.53
N MET A 177 -13.78 -6.38 -22.87
CA MET A 177 -12.63 -7.04 -23.47
C MET A 177 -12.84 -8.55 -23.61
N TYR A 178 -12.24 -9.14 -24.64
CA TYR A 178 -12.18 -10.58 -24.86
C TYR A 178 -10.74 -11.07 -24.68
N PHE A 179 -10.55 -12.12 -23.89
CA PHE A 179 -9.28 -12.78 -23.61
C PHE A 179 -8.99 -13.91 -24.60
#